data_AF-I2GMR4-F1
#
_entry.id   AF-I2GMR4-F1
#
_cell.length_a   1.000
_cell.length_b   1.000
_cell.length_c   1.000
_cell.angle_alpha   90.00
_cell.angle_beta   90.00
_cell.angle_gamma   90.00
#
_symmetry.space_group_name_H-M   'P 1'
#
loop_
_entity.id
_entity.type
_entity.pdbx_description
1 polymer ?
#
loop_
_entity_poly.entity_id
_entity_poly.type
_entity_poly.pdbx_seq_one_letter_code
_entity_poly.pdbx_strand_id
1 'polypeptide(L)'
;MLEKGSVIDGYDAQSAVHMEVLAPITRQDEATGGRKSLPYLDEPTPFSAHPGWDETKNGHSVVIRLQYGNVSMLLGGDLNDKAQRYLTVQYTGHDPLSELTDAERTEMIQRGRAVFQSDLAKSCHHGSDRFLDDFLEFLHPLATVISSGDNETYTHPRPDTLGAIGKSSRGRRPLIFSTELARSSEDKKVIKDELLREVGALFAELDTTTDPVRKKTIQARIVAIRDSLERNVAVYGAISVRTDGRRVLIAQKKEKKGSGHVFWKLEADETGELQYVINR
;
A
#
# COMPACT_ATOMS: atom_id res chain seq x y z
N MET A 1 17.93 -2.68 -10.82
CA MET A 1 16.57 -3.04 -10.36
C MET A 1 16.63 -3.09 -8.84
N LEU A 2 15.65 -2.55 -8.13
CA LEU A 2 15.57 -2.77 -6.69
C LEU A 2 15.13 -4.22 -6.46
N GLU A 3 15.90 -4.93 -5.66
CA GLU A 3 15.70 -6.32 -5.25
C GLU A 3 16.07 -6.46 -3.77
N LYS A 4 15.71 -7.57 -3.14
CA LYS A 4 16.06 -7.86 -1.74
C LYS A 4 17.52 -7.53 -1.45
N GLY A 5 17.75 -6.71 -0.41
CA GLY A 5 19.09 -6.28 0.01
C GLY A 5 19.70 -5.13 -0.80
N SER A 6 18.98 -4.57 -1.76
CA SER A 6 19.39 -3.31 -2.42
C SER A 6 19.43 -2.17 -1.42
N VAL A 7 20.43 -1.30 -1.54
CA VAL A 7 20.52 -0.04 -0.79
C VAL A 7 19.81 1.05 -1.59
N ILE A 8 19.02 1.88 -0.91
CA ILE A 8 18.41 3.08 -1.48
C ILE A 8 19.22 4.28 -1.01
N ASP A 9 19.83 5.00 -1.94
CA ASP A 9 20.68 6.16 -1.64
C ASP A 9 19.95 7.18 -0.76
N GLY A 10 20.55 7.55 0.36
CA GLY A 10 19.98 8.46 1.36
C GLY A 10 19.02 7.80 2.37
N TYR A 11 18.75 6.51 2.25
CA TYR A 11 17.87 5.73 3.14
C TYR A 11 18.52 4.41 3.60
N ASP A 12 19.84 4.40 3.73
CA ASP A 12 20.62 3.25 4.21
C ASP A 12 20.46 3.05 5.74
N ALA A 13 21.17 2.05 6.28
CA ALA A 13 21.09 1.71 7.70
C ALA A 13 21.68 2.78 8.63
N GLN A 14 22.42 3.75 8.10
CA GLN A 14 22.98 4.88 8.85
C GLN A 14 22.09 6.13 8.78
N SER A 15 21.15 6.18 7.83
CA SER A 15 20.17 7.24 7.71
C SER A 15 19.16 7.27 8.87
N ALA A 16 18.69 8.47 9.21
CA ALA A 16 17.64 8.64 10.21
C ALA A 16 16.34 7.91 9.83
N VAL A 17 16.02 7.90 8.53
CA VAL A 17 14.97 7.06 7.94
C VAL A 17 15.67 5.99 7.12
N HIS A 18 15.53 4.74 7.55
CA HIS A 18 16.09 3.57 6.88
C HIS A 18 14.99 2.87 6.08
N MET A 19 15.28 2.49 4.84
CA MET A 19 14.37 1.71 3.98
C MET A 19 15.04 0.41 3.56
N GLU A 20 14.55 -0.70 4.10
CA GLU A 20 15.01 -2.04 3.75
C GLU A 20 14.16 -2.60 2.60
N VAL A 21 14.81 -2.97 1.50
CA VAL A 21 14.15 -3.66 0.37
C VAL A 21 14.08 -5.16 0.66
N LEU A 22 12.87 -5.68 0.83
CA LEU A 22 12.60 -7.08 1.18
C LEU A 22 12.20 -7.95 -0.03
N ALA A 23 11.71 -7.34 -1.10
CA ALA A 23 11.31 -8.01 -2.33
C ALA A 23 11.44 -7.05 -3.53
N PRO A 24 11.49 -7.55 -4.78
CA PRO A 24 11.46 -8.96 -5.17
C PRO A 24 12.74 -9.73 -4.79
N ILE A 25 12.64 -11.06 -4.71
CA ILE A 25 13.79 -11.96 -4.54
C ILE A 25 14.10 -12.60 -5.89
N THR A 26 15.30 -12.38 -6.41
CA THR A 26 15.76 -12.99 -7.66
C THR A 26 16.27 -14.41 -7.44
N ARG A 27 16.14 -15.26 -8.46
CA ARG A 27 16.86 -16.54 -8.55
C ARG A 27 18.07 -16.39 -9.47
N GLN A 28 19.11 -17.19 -9.22
CA GLN A 28 20.19 -17.39 -10.18
C GLN A 28 20.01 -18.75 -10.82
N ASP A 29 20.08 -18.80 -12.14
CA ASP A 29 19.94 -20.04 -12.91
C ASP A 29 21.29 -20.45 -13.48
N GLU A 30 21.83 -21.58 -13.02
CA GLU A 30 23.08 -22.15 -13.50
C GLU A 30 23.03 -22.47 -15.01
N ALA A 31 21.87 -22.87 -15.54
CA ALA A 31 21.68 -23.14 -16.97
C ALA A 31 21.82 -21.87 -17.83
N THR A 32 21.70 -20.69 -17.23
CA THR A 32 21.91 -19.39 -17.89
C THR A 32 23.28 -18.77 -17.59
N GLY A 33 24.19 -19.52 -16.95
CA GLY A 33 25.47 -19.01 -16.49
C GLY A 33 25.36 -18.10 -15.27
N GLY A 34 24.38 -18.35 -14.40
CA GLY A 34 24.19 -17.61 -13.15
C GLY A 34 23.50 -16.25 -13.31
N ARG A 35 22.79 -16.00 -14.42
CA ARG A 35 22.03 -14.75 -14.58
C ARG A 35 20.93 -14.68 -13.55
N LYS A 36 20.74 -13.50 -12.97
CA LYS A 36 19.61 -13.20 -12.09
C LYS A 36 18.33 -13.06 -12.89
N SER A 37 17.27 -13.69 -12.44
CA SER A 37 15.93 -13.58 -13.01
C SER A 37 14.88 -13.53 -11.90
N LEU A 38 13.71 -12.97 -12.22
CA LEU A 38 12.55 -13.05 -11.37
C LEU A 38 11.83 -14.38 -11.64
N PRO A 39 11.53 -15.19 -10.60
CA PRO A 39 10.83 -16.43 -10.82
C PRO A 39 9.41 -16.18 -11.31
N TYR A 40 8.90 -17.07 -12.15
CA TYR A 40 7.46 -17.09 -12.42
C TYR A 40 6.76 -17.64 -11.17
N LEU A 41 5.79 -16.89 -10.63
CA LEU A 41 5.17 -17.20 -9.32
C LEU A 41 3.94 -18.11 -9.44
N ASP A 42 3.56 -18.44 -10.67
CA ASP A 42 2.35 -19.20 -10.98
C ASP A 42 2.72 -20.51 -11.70
N GLU A 43 2.77 -21.63 -10.98
CA GLU A 43 2.92 -22.92 -11.65
C GLU A 43 1.57 -23.34 -12.28
N PRO A 44 1.56 -23.91 -13.51
CA PRO A 44 0.34 -24.35 -14.16
C PRO A 44 -0.45 -25.31 -13.29
N THR A 45 -1.76 -25.09 -13.17
CA THR A 45 -2.67 -26.06 -12.57
C THR A 45 -3.43 -26.82 -13.67
N PRO A 46 -3.95 -28.03 -13.39
CA PRO A 46 -4.78 -28.78 -14.35
C PRO A 46 -6.03 -28.03 -14.86
N PHE A 47 -6.40 -26.91 -14.23
CA PHE A 47 -7.62 -26.15 -14.51
C PHE A 47 -7.38 -24.78 -15.15
N SER A 48 -6.12 -24.35 -15.30
CA SER A 48 -5.78 -23.10 -15.99
C SER A 48 -4.47 -23.23 -16.77
N ALA A 49 -4.59 -23.21 -18.10
CA ALA A 49 -3.47 -23.25 -19.05
C ALA A 49 -2.90 -21.85 -19.39
N HIS A 50 -3.44 -20.78 -18.80
CA HIS A 50 -2.98 -19.40 -18.96
C HIS A 50 -2.74 -18.80 -17.57
N PRO A 51 -1.56 -19.00 -16.98
CA PRO A 51 -1.27 -18.51 -15.65
C PRO A 51 -1.06 -16.99 -15.68
N GLY A 52 -1.49 -16.32 -14.62
CA GLY A 52 -1.70 -14.88 -14.56
C GLY A 52 -0.38 -14.11 -14.63
N TRP A 53 0.06 -13.72 -15.84
CA TRP A 53 1.18 -12.80 -16.02
C TRP A 53 1.01 -11.54 -15.17
N ASP A 54 -0.21 -11.02 -15.06
CA ASP A 54 -0.53 -9.89 -14.19
C ASP A 54 -0.36 -10.21 -12.69
N GLU A 55 -0.73 -11.41 -12.25
CA GLU A 55 -0.49 -11.85 -10.87
C GLU A 55 1.01 -12.00 -10.58
N THR A 56 1.79 -12.52 -11.53
CA THR A 56 3.26 -12.60 -11.39
C THR A 56 3.89 -11.21 -11.38
N LYS A 57 3.46 -10.30 -12.28
CA LYS A 57 3.92 -8.92 -12.34
C LYS A 57 3.67 -8.18 -11.03
N ASN A 58 2.44 -8.25 -10.51
CA ASN A 58 2.07 -7.65 -9.22
C ASN A 58 2.83 -8.30 -8.06
N GLY A 59 3.02 -9.63 -8.12
CA GLY A 59 3.76 -10.40 -7.12
C GLY A 59 5.25 -10.02 -7.01
N HIS A 60 5.83 -9.40 -8.03
CA HIS A 60 7.20 -8.85 -7.99
C HIS A 60 7.26 -7.39 -7.54
N SER A 61 6.24 -6.92 -6.84
CA SER A 61 6.24 -5.62 -6.16
C SER A 61 7.51 -5.43 -5.34
N VAL A 62 8.05 -4.20 -5.37
CA VAL A 62 9.13 -3.80 -4.46
C VAL A 62 8.53 -3.65 -3.07
N VAL A 63 8.92 -4.52 -2.15
CA VAL A 63 8.45 -4.49 -0.76
C VAL A 63 9.48 -3.75 0.07
N ILE A 64 9.04 -2.71 0.76
CA ILE A 64 9.92 -1.86 1.57
C ILE A 64 9.44 -1.89 3.01
N ARG A 65 10.36 -2.18 3.94
CA ARG A 65 10.18 -1.93 5.36
C ARG A 65 10.92 -0.66 5.73
N LEU A 66 10.16 0.38 6.07
CA LEU A 66 10.68 1.67 6.52
C LEU A 66 10.81 1.67 8.04
N GLN A 67 11.93 2.16 8.54
CA GLN A 67 12.17 2.42 9.96
C GLN A 67 12.52 3.90 10.15
N TYR A 68 11.84 4.58 11.07
CA TYR A 68 12.21 5.91 11.54
C TYR A 68 12.12 5.94 13.07
N GLY A 69 13.25 6.13 13.74
CA GLY A 69 13.34 5.96 15.19
C GLY A 69 12.83 4.58 15.61
N ASN A 70 11.82 4.53 16.46
CA ASN A 70 11.17 3.30 16.94
C ASN A 70 9.93 2.91 16.12
N VAL A 71 9.58 3.66 15.08
CA VAL A 71 8.38 3.40 14.26
C VAL A 71 8.76 2.68 12.98
N SER A 72 8.05 1.58 12.71
CA SER A 72 8.20 0.77 11.50
C SER A 72 6.95 0.79 10.63
N MET A 73 7.15 0.78 9.30
CA MET A 73 6.06 0.72 8.32
C MET A 73 6.40 -0.24 7.18
N LEU A 74 5.47 -1.13 6.84
CA LEU A 74 5.60 -2.00 5.67
C LEU A 74 4.80 -1.44 4.48
N LEU A 75 5.47 -1.32 3.34
CA LEU A 75 4.88 -0.99 2.05
C LEU A 75 4.96 -2.23 1.14
N GLY A 76 3.87 -3.00 1.09
CA GLY A 76 3.82 -4.30 0.41
C GLY A 76 3.49 -4.28 -1.09
N GLY A 77 3.21 -3.11 -1.69
CA GLY A 77 2.76 -3.03 -3.09
C GLY A 77 1.53 -3.90 -3.35
N ASP A 78 1.56 -4.70 -4.42
CA ASP A 78 0.46 -5.55 -4.88
C ASP A 78 0.75 -7.05 -4.69
N LEU A 79 1.50 -7.40 -3.64
CA LEU A 79 1.72 -8.81 -3.28
C LEU A 79 0.39 -9.57 -3.16
N ASN A 80 0.31 -10.68 -3.89
CA ASN A 80 -0.77 -11.66 -3.78
C ASN A 80 -0.32 -12.91 -3.01
N ASP A 81 -1.26 -13.82 -2.76
CA ASP A 81 -1.05 -15.15 -2.16
C ASP A 81 0.18 -15.91 -2.70
N LYS A 82 0.40 -15.96 -4.02
CA LYS A 82 1.55 -16.62 -4.65
C LYS A 82 2.87 -15.97 -4.26
N ALA A 83 2.93 -14.64 -4.31
CA ALA A 83 4.11 -13.89 -3.90
C ALA A 83 4.37 -14.01 -2.40
N GLN A 84 3.32 -13.98 -1.59
CA GLN A 84 3.39 -14.17 -0.15
C GLN A 84 3.92 -15.57 0.19
N ARG A 85 3.42 -16.63 -0.45
CA ARG A 85 3.96 -17.99 -0.31
C ARG A 85 5.45 -18.04 -0.63
N TYR A 86 5.85 -17.45 -1.76
CA TYR A 86 7.25 -17.42 -2.17
C TYR A 86 8.12 -16.71 -1.12
N LEU A 87 7.72 -15.52 -0.66
CA LEU A 87 8.42 -14.80 0.39
C LEU A 87 8.47 -15.60 1.71
N THR A 88 7.37 -16.24 2.12
CA THR A 88 7.35 -17.11 3.30
C THR A 88 8.40 -18.20 3.21
N VAL A 89 8.46 -18.94 2.09
CA VAL A 89 9.47 -19.99 1.90
C VAL A 89 10.88 -19.41 1.94
N GLN A 90 11.13 -18.28 1.28
CA GLN A 90 12.47 -17.70 1.21
C GLN A 90 12.97 -17.13 2.55
N TYR A 91 12.07 -16.63 3.41
CA TYR A 91 12.45 -16.02 4.70
C TYR A 91 12.33 -16.96 5.90
N THR A 92 11.46 -17.96 5.83
CA THR A 92 11.20 -18.86 6.96
C THR A 92 11.70 -20.27 6.73
N GLY A 93 11.88 -20.70 5.46
CA GLY A 93 12.18 -22.08 5.11
C GLY A 93 10.97 -23.02 5.14
N HIS A 94 9.77 -22.52 5.46
CA HIS A 94 8.53 -23.30 5.50
C HIS A 94 7.59 -22.89 4.38
N ASP A 95 6.85 -23.86 3.86
CA ASP A 95 5.75 -23.60 2.94
C ASP A 95 4.42 -23.53 3.72
N PRO A 96 3.74 -22.38 3.76
CA PRO A 96 2.52 -22.20 4.55
C PRO A 96 1.34 -23.05 4.07
N LEU A 97 1.42 -23.59 2.84
CA LEU A 97 0.39 -24.47 2.27
C LEU A 97 0.69 -25.97 2.48
N SER A 98 1.81 -26.31 3.11
CA SER A 98 2.12 -27.69 3.49
C SER A 98 1.50 -28.04 4.85
N GLU A 99 1.38 -29.34 5.12
CA GLU A 99 1.04 -29.82 6.47
C GLU A 99 2.19 -29.48 7.42
N LEU A 100 1.93 -28.56 8.36
CA LEU A 100 2.88 -28.13 9.38
C LEU A 100 2.34 -28.52 10.76
N THR A 101 3.20 -29.02 11.63
CA THR A 101 2.90 -29.14 13.06
C THR A 101 2.72 -27.76 13.69
N ASP A 102 2.07 -27.69 14.86
CA ASP A 102 1.90 -26.42 15.60
C ASP A 102 3.25 -25.76 15.94
N ALA A 103 4.29 -26.56 16.20
CA ALA A 103 5.63 -26.08 16.47
C ALA A 103 6.27 -25.45 15.23
N GLU A 104 6.17 -26.10 14.07
CA GLU A 104 6.69 -25.57 12.79
C GLU A 104 5.93 -24.32 12.35
N ARG A 105 4.61 -24.29 12.51
CA ARG A 105 3.81 -23.09 12.23
C ARG A 105 4.22 -21.94 13.16
N THR A 106 4.41 -22.21 14.46
CA THR A 106 4.88 -21.20 15.41
C THR A 106 6.26 -20.65 15.02
N GLU A 107 7.19 -21.53 14.63
CA GLU A 107 8.51 -21.13 14.16
C GLU A 107 8.44 -20.31 12.87
N MET A 108 7.60 -20.72 11.91
CA MET A 108 7.36 -19.96 10.68
C MET A 108 6.84 -18.55 10.97
N ILE A 109 5.84 -18.40 11.86
CA ILE A 109 5.33 -17.09 12.29
C ILE A 109 6.43 -16.26 12.95
N GLN A 110 7.24 -16.83 13.84
CA GLN A 110 8.34 -16.12 14.50
C GLN A 110 9.40 -15.62 13.52
N ARG A 111 9.84 -16.47 12.58
CA ARG A 111 10.79 -16.10 11.53
C ARG A 111 10.23 -15.04 10.60
N GLY A 112 8.95 -15.17 10.22
CA GLY A 112 8.26 -14.18 9.40
C GLY A 112 8.16 -12.82 10.09
N ARG A 113 7.76 -12.79 11.37
CA ARG A 113 7.69 -11.55 12.17
C ARG A 113 9.05 -10.88 12.32
N ALA A 114 10.13 -11.64 12.47
CA ALA A 114 11.48 -11.09 12.57
C ALA A 114 11.89 -10.24 11.35
N VAL A 115 11.23 -10.45 10.20
CA VAL A 115 11.48 -9.74 8.94
C VAL A 115 10.40 -8.69 8.65
N PHE A 116 9.14 -9.08 8.73
CA PHE A 116 8.03 -8.30 8.17
C PHE A 116 7.26 -7.48 9.22
N GLN A 117 7.39 -7.81 10.51
CA GLN A 117 6.61 -7.14 11.54
C GLN A 117 6.86 -5.63 11.50
N SER A 118 5.76 -4.89 11.45
CA SER A 118 5.78 -3.43 11.36
C SER A 118 4.63 -2.82 12.14
N ASP A 119 4.82 -1.65 12.74
CA ASP A 119 3.75 -0.97 13.50
C ASP A 119 2.59 -0.54 12.61
N LEU A 120 2.93 -0.17 11.38
CA LEU A 120 2.03 0.29 10.35
C LEU A 120 2.18 -0.60 9.13
N ALA A 121 1.07 -0.98 8.51
CA ALA A 121 1.10 -1.70 7.24
C ALA A 121 0.26 -0.96 6.20
N LYS A 122 0.78 -0.89 4.98
CA LYS A 122 -0.05 -0.63 3.81
C LYS A 122 -0.59 -1.97 3.32
N SER A 123 -1.91 -2.15 3.31
CA SER A 123 -2.54 -3.35 2.76
C SER A 123 -2.09 -3.53 1.32
N CYS A 124 -1.70 -4.77 1.00
CA CYS A 124 -1.35 -5.15 -0.35
C CYS A 124 -2.55 -5.06 -1.28
N HIS A 125 -2.29 -4.75 -2.55
CA HIS A 125 -3.24 -4.89 -3.65
C HIS A 125 -4.63 -4.31 -3.33
N HIS A 126 -4.65 -3.08 -2.84
CA HIS A 126 -5.88 -2.33 -2.52
C HIS A 126 -6.84 -2.98 -1.50
N GLY A 127 -6.43 -4.05 -0.81
CA GLY A 127 -7.33 -4.83 0.07
C GLY A 127 -8.03 -5.99 -0.64
N SER A 128 -7.32 -6.64 -1.58
CA SER A 128 -7.71 -7.89 -2.22
C SER A 128 -7.82 -9.07 -1.26
N ASP A 129 -8.68 -10.03 -1.60
CA ASP A 129 -8.85 -11.33 -0.94
C ASP A 129 -7.76 -12.35 -1.31
N ARG A 130 -6.82 -11.98 -2.19
CA ARG A 130 -5.71 -12.82 -2.61
C ARG A 130 -4.50 -12.65 -1.68
N PHE A 131 -4.59 -13.21 -0.48
CA PHE A 131 -3.51 -13.24 0.51
C PHE A 131 -3.47 -14.57 1.28
N LEU A 132 -2.42 -14.75 2.09
CA LEU A 132 -2.27 -15.84 3.06
C LEU A 132 -2.43 -15.29 4.48
N ASP A 133 -3.25 -15.96 5.29
CA ASP A 133 -3.48 -15.59 6.69
C ASP A 133 -2.16 -15.52 7.49
N ASP A 134 -1.30 -16.53 7.32
CA ASP A 134 0.02 -16.59 7.97
C ASP A 134 0.89 -15.38 7.64
N PHE A 135 0.81 -14.88 6.39
CA PHE A 135 1.58 -13.71 5.98
C PHE A 135 1.08 -12.44 6.67
N LEU A 136 -0.24 -12.29 6.85
CA LEU A 136 -0.81 -11.21 7.66
C LEU A 136 -0.36 -11.29 9.12
N GLU A 137 -0.23 -12.51 9.67
CA GLU A 137 0.30 -12.73 11.02
C GLU A 137 1.80 -12.36 11.14
N PHE A 138 2.57 -12.41 10.06
CA PHE A 138 3.94 -11.89 10.04
C PHE A 138 3.97 -10.37 10.17
N LEU A 139 3.01 -9.67 9.57
CA LEU A 139 2.98 -8.21 9.58
C LEU A 139 2.66 -7.67 10.97
N HIS A 140 1.72 -8.33 11.67
CA HIS A 140 1.29 -8.04 13.03
C HIS A 140 1.19 -6.53 13.37
N PRO A 141 0.48 -5.73 12.54
CA PRO A 141 0.50 -4.27 12.68
C PRO A 141 -0.48 -3.79 13.75
N LEU A 142 -0.28 -2.55 14.21
CA LEU A 142 -1.26 -1.85 15.05
C LEU A 142 -2.28 -1.08 14.20
N ALA A 143 -1.85 -0.58 13.04
CA ALA A 143 -2.74 0.04 12.08
C ALA A 143 -2.41 -0.35 10.64
N THR A 144 -3.45 -0.65 9.88
CA THR A 144 -3.36 -0.95 8.44
C THR A 144 -4.10 0.12 7.65
N VAL A 145 -3.43 0.67 6.64
CA VAL A 145 -4.05 1.60 5.68
C VAL A 145 -4.32 0.84 4.39
N ILE A 146 -5.53 0.98 3.86
CA ILE A 146 -5.97 0.39 2.60
C ILE A 146 -6.21 1.55 1.63
N SER A 147 -5.39 1.63 0.58
CA SER A 147 -5.62 2.58 -0.52
C SER A 147 -6.56 1.94 -1.55
N SER A 148 -7.83 1.86 -1.24
CA SER A 148 -8.87 1.49 -2.20
C SER A 148 -9.35 2.74 -2.97
N GLY A 149 -9.95 2.56 -4.14
CA GLY A 149 -10.44 3.68 -4.94
C GLY A 149 -11.72 3.32 -5.69
N ASP A 150 -12.38 4.35 -6.20
CA ASP A 150 -13.53 4.23 -7.08
C ASP A 150 -13.25 3.47 -8.38
N ASN A 151 -14.32 2.91 -8.94
CA ASN A 151 -14.38 2.42 -10.32
C ASN A 151 -13.46 1.22 -10.60
N GLU A 152 -13.25 0.39 -9.59
CA GLU A 152 -12.58 -0.89 -9.75
C GLU A 152 -13.60 -2.02 -9.71
N THR A 153 -13.41 -3.03 -10.57
CA THR A 153 -14.37 -4.12 -10.79
C THR A 153 -14.30 -5.22 -9.73
N TYR A 154 -13.42 -5.10 -8.75
CA TYR A 154 -13.03 -6.20 -7.84
C TYR A 154 -13.63 -6.08 -6.42
N THR A 155 -14.37 -4.99 -6.17
CA THR A 155 -15.02 -4.62 -4.91
C THR A 155 -14.10 -4.58 -3.67
N HIS A 156 -12.91 -3.98 -3.80
CA HIS A 156 -11.96 -3.77 -2.72
C HIS A 156 -12.28 -2.57 -1.81
N PRO A 157 -11.97 -2.63 -0.50
CA PRO A 157 -11.49 -3.82 0.22
C PRO A 157 -12.59 -4.84 0.44
N ARG A 158 -12.22 -6.12 0.43
CA ARG A 158 -13.16 -7.22 0.63
C ARG A 158 -13.44 -7.45 2.13
N PRO A 159 -14.64 -7.92 2.51
CA PRO A 159 -15.02 -8.07 3.91
C PRO A 159 -14.16 -9.11 4.66
N ASP A 160 -13.77 -10.19 4.00
CA ASP A 160 -12.84 -11.19 4.53
C ASP A 160 -11.44 -10.60 4.77
N THR A 161 -10.96 -9.75 3.86
CA THR A 161 -9.70 -9.01 4.00
C THR A 161 -9.73 -8.12 5.23
N LEU A 162 -10.82 -7.35 5.42
CA LEU A 162 -11.01 -6.52 6.60
C LEU A 162 -11.01 -7.34 7.90
N GLY A 163 -11.70 -8.49 7.89
CA GLY A 163 -11.75 -9.40 9.03
C GLY A 163 -10.38 -10.02 9.35
N ALA A 164 -9.66 -10.51 8.34
CA ALA A 164 -8.35 -11.11 8.47
C ALA A 164 -7.30 -10.11 8.96
N ILE A 165 -7.27 -8.89 8.40
CA ILE A 165 -6.42 -7.80 8.90
C ILE A 165 -6.72 -7.54 10.38
N GLY A 166 -8.00 -7.43 10.76
CA GLY A 166 -8.39 -7.18 12.14
C GLY A 166 -7.94 -8.30 13.10
N LYS A 167 -8.05 -9.57 12.66
CA LYS A 167 -7.68 -10.76 13.43
C LYS A 167 -6.16 -10.90 13.61
N SER A 168 -5.39 -10.62 12.56
CA SER A 168 -3.93 -10.80 12.56
C SER A 168 -3.15 -9.58 13.07
N SER A 169 -3.85 -8.47 13.34
CA SER A 169 -3.27 -7.25 13.90
C SER A 169 -3.15 -7.32 15.43
N ARG A 170 -2.30 -6.46 16.00
CA ARG A 170 -2.02 -6.42 17.43
C ARG A 170 -2.68 -5.24 18.15
N GLY A 171 -2.68 -5.32 19.48
CA GLY A 171 -3.24 -4.29 20.36
C GLY A 171 -4.74 -4.48 20.63
N ARG A 172 -5.25 -3.76 21.63
CA ARG A 172 -6.64 -3.93 22.10
C ARG A 172 -7.71 -3.48 21.10
N ARG A 173 -7.37 -2.52 20.24
CA ARG A 173 -8.24 -1.99 19.18
C ARG A 173 -7.38 -1.74 17.93
N PRO A 174 -7.11 -2.79 17.14
CA PRO A 174 -6.43 -2.62 15.86
C PRO A 174 -7.17 -1.63 14.97
N LEU A 175 -6.43 -0.80 14.24
CA LEU A 175 -7.01 0.23 13.40
C LEU A 175 -6.94 -0.17 11.93
N ILE A 176 -8.09 -0.17 11.25
CA ILE A 176 -8.15 -0.36 9.81
C ILE A 176 -8.67 0.94 9.19
N PHE A 177 -7.87 1.53 8.32
CA PHE A 177 -8.24 2.70 7.54
C PHE A 177 -8.43 2.29 6.08
N SER A 178 -9.51 2.72 5.45
CA SER A 178 -9.70 2.59 4.00
C SER A 178 -10.01 3.97 3.45
N THR A 179 -9.37 4.34 2.35
CA THR A 179 -9.64 5.60 1.65
C THR A 179 -11.09 5.68 1.17
N GLU A 180 -11.69 4.56 0.76
CA GLU A 180 -13.11 4.49 0.37
C GLU A 180 -14.04 4.52 1.57
N LEU A 181 -13.78 3.77 2.65
CA LEU A 181 -14.60 3.88 3.87
C LEU A 181 -14.51 5.28 4.49
N ALA A 182 -13.38 5.94 4.33
CA ALA A 182 -13.16 7.30 4.81
C ALA A 182 -13.79 8.37 3.92
N ARG A 183 -14.22 8.00 2.71
CA ARG A 183 -14.92 8.86 1.76
C ARG A 183 -16.42 8.78 2.03
N SER A 184 -16.94 9.76 2.76
CA SER A 184 -18.37 9.89 3.08
C SER A 184 -19.01 11.05 2.30
N SER A 185 -18.33 11.55 1.26
CA SER A 185 -18.83 12.63 0.41
C SER A 185 -19.49 12.06 -0.83
N GLU A 186 -20.65 12.62 -1.22
CA GLU A 186 -21.21 12.37 -2.54
C GLU A 186 -20.14 12.57 -3.59
N ASP A 187 -20.02 11.57 -4.45
CA ASP A 187 -19.10 11.60 -5.56
C ASP A 187 -19.47 12.79 -6.44
N LYS A 188 -18.70 13.88 -6.37
CA LYS A 188 -18.88 15.04 -7.25
C LYS A 188 -18.38 14.71 -8.66
N LYS A 189 -18.69 13.50 -9.15
CA LYS A 189 -18.58 13.04 -10.53
C LYS A 189 -19.63 13.69 -11.45
N VAL A 190 -19.99 14.93 -11.18
CA VAL A 190 -20.44 15.78 -12.26
C VAL A 190 -19.22 16.58 -12.69
N ILE A 191 -18.33 15.92 -13.44
CA ILE A 191 -17.61 16.68 -14.46
C ILE A 191 -18.73 17.26 -15.31
N LYS A 192 -19.11 18.51 -15.07
CA LYS A 192 -20.16 19.14 -15.85
C LYS A 192 -19.71 19.05 -17.29
N ASP A 193 -20.52 18.50 -18.18
CA ASP A 193 -20.20 18.44 -19.62
C ASP A 193 -19.75 19.80 -20.16
N GLU A 194 -20.26 20.88 -19.56
CA GLU A 194 -19.84 22.26 -19.75
C GLU A 194 -18.34 22.48 -19.57
N LEU A 195 -17.70 21.90 -18.54
CA LEU A 195 -16.26 22.00 -18.29
C LEU A 195 -15.44 21.20 -19.29
N LEU A 196 -15.92 20.02 -19.72
CA LEU A 196 -15.25 19.24 -20.77
C LEU A 196 -15.31 19.97 -22.12
N ARG A 197 -16.46 20.57 -22.43
CA ARG A 197 -16.63 21.41 -23.63
C ARG A 197 -15.75 22.66 -23.56
N GLU A 198 -15.65 23.30 -22.40
CA GLU A 198 -14.77 24.47 -22.21
C GLU A 198 -13.30 24.08 -22.42
N VAL A 199 -12.84 22.96 -21.84
CA VAL A 199 -11.47 22.46 -22.05
C VAL A 199 -11.21 22.12 -23.53
N GLY A 200 -12.15 21.45 -24.20
CA GLY A 200 -12.04 21.15 -25.63
C GLY A 200 -11.95 22.41 -26.49
N ALA A 201 -12.77 23.43 -26.20
CA ALA A 201 -12.73 24.71 -26.89
C ALA A 201 -11.41 25.47 -26.64
N LEU A 202 -10.90 25.44 -25.40
CA LEU A 202 -9.63 26.07 -25.05
C LEU A 202 -8.43 25.40 -25.74
N PHE A 203 -8.44 24.07 -25.93
CA PHE A 203 -7.42 23.39 -26.72
C PHE A 203 -7.47 23.78 -28.20
N ALA A 204 -8.67 23.83 -28.81
CA ALA A 204 -8.84 24.27 -30.20
C ALA A 204 -8.40 25.74 -30.41
N GLU A 205 -8.67 26.61 -29.43
CA GLU A 205 -8.19 28.00 -29.46
C GLU A 205 -6.67 28.07 -29.30
N LEU A 206 -6.08 27.24 -28.43
CA LEU A 206 -4.62 27.21 -28.20
C LEU A 206 -3.85 26.83 -29.47
N ASP A 207 -4.39 25.90 -30.27
CA ASP A 207 -3.79 25.42 -31.52
C ASP A 207 -3.74 26.50 -32.61
N THR A 208 -4.71 27.42 -32.60
CA THR A 208 -4.84 28.48 -33.62
C THR A 208 -4.31 29.84 -33.17
N THR A 209 -4.11 30.04 -31.86
CA THR A 209 -3.61 31.30 -31.30
C THR A 209 -2.12 31.49 -31.61
N THR A 210 -1.72 32.68 -32.06
CA THR A 210 -0.30 33.07 -32.25
C THR A 210 0.19 34.09 -31.23
N ASP A 211 -0.72 34.80 -30.55
CA ASP A 211 -0.39 35.76 -29.49
C ASP A 211 0.13 35.06 -28.22
N PRO A 212 1.39 35.33 -27.79
CA PRO A 212 1.97 34.74 -26.59
C PRO A 212 1.20 35.04 -25.29
N VAL A 213 0.59 36.22 -25.17
CA VAL A 213 -0.14 36.63 -23.95
C VAL A 213 -1.45 35.84 -23.85
N ARG A 214 -2.17 35.71 -24.97
CA ARG A 214 -3.38 34.90 -25.05
C ARG A 214 -3.10 33.42 -24.81
N LYS A 215 -2.02 32.84 -25.38
CA LYS A 215 -1.60 31.45 -25.10
C LYS A 215 -1.44 31.18 -23.60
N LYS A 216 -0.73 32.07 -22.90
CA LYS A 216 -0.50 31.93 -21.45
C LYS A 216 -1.81 31.99 -20.66
N THR A 217 -2.75 32.83 -21.09
CA THR A 217 -4.08 32.96 -20.47
C THR A 217 -4.90 31.68 -20.64
N ILE A 218 -4.94 31.13 -21.87
CA ILE A 218 -5.63 29.88 -22.18
C ILE A 218 -5.05 28.72 -21.35
N GLN A 219 -3.73 28.59 -21.33
CA GLN A 219 -3.04 27.56 -20.55
C GLN A 219 -3.34 27.68 -19.05
N ALA A 220 -3.33 28.89 -18.48
CA ALA A 220 -3.68 29.11 -17.08
C ALA A 220 -5.14 28.70 -16.77
N ARG A 221 -6.07 28.93 -17.71
CA ARG A 221 -7.46 28.52 -17.57
C ARG A 221 -7.63 27.01 -17.65
N ILE A 222 -6.95 26.33 -18.57
CA ILE A 222 -6.92 24.86 -18.67
C ILE A 222 -6.40 24.26 -17.35
N VAL A 223 -5.30 24.78 -16.83
CA VAL A 223 -4.73 24.35 -15.54
C VAL A 223 -5.72 24.58 -14.40
N ALA A 224 -6.36 25.76 -14.32
CA ALA A 224 -7.34 26.05 -13.27
C ALA A 224 -8.56 25.10 -13.31
N ILE A 225 -9.05 24.74 -14.50
CA ILE A 225 -10.14 23.77 -14.65
C ILE A 225 -9.66 22.38 -14.23
N ARG A 226 -8.49 21.95 -14.68
CA ARG A 226 -7.89 20.66 -14.29
C ARG A 226 -7.70 20.55 -12.78
N ASP A 227 -7.12 21.56 -12.16
CA ASP A 227 -6.91 21.64 -10.71
C ASP A 227 -8.24 21.60 -9.92
N SER A 228 -9.34 22.11 -10.50
CA SER A 228 -10.66 22.06 -9.88
C SER A 228 -11.27 20.64 -9.92
N LEU A 229 -10.95 19.86 -10.97
CA LEU A 229 -11.35 18.46 -11.10
C LEU A 229 -10.52 17.57 -10.16
N GLU A 230 -9.20 17.77 -10.10
CA GLU A 230 -8.28 17.02 -9.24
C GLU A 230 -8.59 17.20 -7.74
N ARG A 231 -8.99 18.41 -7.30
CA ARG A 231 -9.31 18.68 -5.89
C ARG A 231 -10.53 17.91 -5.35
N ASN A 232 -11.45 17.48 -6.20
CA ASN A 232 -12.58 16.65 -5.76
C ASN A 232 -12.16 15.22 -5.44
N VAL A 233 -11.12 14.70 -6.12
CA VAL A 233 -10.58 13.35 -5.92
C VAL A 233 -9.53 13.32 -4.80
N ALA A 234 -8.79 14.41 -4.60
CA ALA A 234 -7.56 14.40 -3.80
C ALA A 234 -7.72 14.65 -2.28
N VAL A 235 -8.92 14.93 -1.75
CA VAL A 235 -9.04 15.53 -0.40
C VAL A 235 -10.02 14.81 0.53
N TYR A 236 -11.06 14.16 0.00
CA TYR A 236 -12.03 13.41 0.79
C TYR A 236 -11.68 11.92 0.75
N GLY A 237 -11.56 11.28 1.92
CA GLY A 237 -11.05 9.90 2.05
C GLY A 237 -9.55 9.77 2.28
N ALA A 238 -8.75 10.82 2.03
CA ALA A 238 -7.30 10.78 2.25
C ALA A 238 -6.94 10.49 3.72
N ILE A 239 -6.07 9.50 3.92
CA ILE A 239 -5.52 9.11 5.22
C ILE A 239 -4.08 9.60 5.31
N SER A 240 -3.82 10.55 6.21
CA SER A 240 -2.49 11.07 6.45
C SER A 240 -1.85 10.38 7.64
N VAL A 241 -0.72 9.71 7.41
CA VAL A 241 0.09 9.12 8.48
C VAL A 241 1.33 9.98 8.66
N ARG A 242 1.58 10.43 9.90
CA ARG A 242 2.75 11.25 10.26
C ARG A 242 3.43 10.68 11.48
N THR A 243 4.75 10.76 11.53
CA THR A 243 5.54 10.34 12.69
C THR A 243 6.77 11.21 12.88
N ASP A 244 7.19 11.36 14.14
CA ASP A 244 8.46 11.96 14.56
C ASP A 244 9.52 10.89 14.91
N GLY A 245 9.26 9.63 14.58
CA GLY A 245 10.11 8.49 14.92
C GLY A 245 9.85 7.92 16.32
N ARG A 246 8.90 8.48 17.08
CA ARG A 246 8.50 7.94 18.39
C ARG A 246 6.98 7.80 18.53
N ARG A 247 6.23 8.72 17.95
CA ARG A 247 4.77 8.76 17.99
C ARG A 247 4.23 8.74 16.58
N VAL A 248 2.99 8.25 16.42
CA VAL A 248 2.28 8.29 15.15
C VAL A 248 1.00 9.08 15.32
N LEU A 249 0.73 9.95 14.36
CA LEU A 249 -0.54 10.62 14.20
C LEU A 249 -1.13 10.20 12.86
N ILE A 250 -2.27 9.52 12.91
CA ILE A 250 -3.08 9.20 11.74
C ILE A 250 -4.24 10.19 11.71
N ALA A 251 -4.46 10.84 10.57
CA ALA A 251 -5.47 11.86 10.42
C ALA A 251 -6.36 11.59 9.21
N GLN A 252 -7.66 11.74 9.43
CA GLN A 252 -8.68 11.73 8.37
C GLN A 252 -9.36 13.10 8.36
N LYS A 253 -9.45 13.71 7.19
CA LYS A 253 -10.14 14.99 7.05
C LYS A 253 -11.64 14.82 7.19
N LYS A 254 -12.27 15.66 8.00
CA LYS A 254 -13.73 15.70 8.13
C LYS A 254 -14.35 16.40 6.92
N GLU A 255 -15.56 15.97 6.58
CA GLU A 255 -16.19 16.31 5.31
C GLU A 255 -16.63 17.75 5.21
N LYS A 256 -17.24 18.23 6.31
CA LYS A 256 -17.75 19.59 6.40
C LYS A 256 -16.58 20.55 6.27
N LYS A 257 -16.61 21.42 5.26
CA LYS A 257 -15.58 22.45 5.08
C LYS A 257 -15.33 23.20 6.39
N GLY A 258 -14.07 23.31 6.79
CA GLY A 258 -13.67 23.98 8.04
C GLY A 258 -13.81 23.15 9.31
N SER A 259 -14.28 21.89 9.26
CA SER A 259 -14.45 21.05 10.45
C SER A 259 -13.17 20.36 10.95
N GLY A 260 -12.06 20.51 10.23
CA GLY A 260 -10.75 19.99 10.62
C GLY A 260 -10.58 18.50 10.31
N HIS A 261 -9.94 17.76 11.22
CA HIS A 261 -9.61 16.35 11.06
C HIS A 261 -10.06 15.54 12.29
N VAL A 262 -10.24 14.24 12.10
CA VAL A 262 -10.23 13.24 13.17
C VAL A 262 -8.82 12.69 13.28
N PHE A 263 -8.36 12.45 14.50
CA PHE A 263 -6.99 12.00 14.76
C PHE A 263 -7.00 10.71 15.59
N TRP A 264 -6.10 9.80 15.24
CA TRP A 264 -5.74 8.63 16.03
C TRP A 264 -4.26 8.74 16.36
N LYS A 265 -3.94 8.57 17.63
CA LYS A 265 -2.59 8.76 18.15
C LYS A 265 -2.04 7.42 18.62
N LEU A 266 -0.85 7.06 18.14
CA LEU A 266 -0.11 5.90 18.62
C LEU A 266 1.09 6.39 19.42
N GLU A 267 1.26 5.86 20.63
CA GLU A 267 2.36 6.18 21.53
C GLU A 267 2.90 4.92 22.16
N ALA A 268 4.19 4.92 22.47
CA ALA A 268 4.82 3.81 23.15
C ALA A 268 4.26 3.65 24.57
N ASP A 269 4.05 2.42 24.98
CA ASP A 269 3.79 2.07 26.38
C ASP A 269 5.10 2.03 27.20
N GLU A 270 5.01 1.57 28.45
CA GLU A 270 6.16 1.46 29.37
C GLU A 270 7.25 0.50 28.88
N THR A 271 6.90 -0.43 28.00
CA THR A 271 7.84 -1.38 27.38
C THR A 271 8.47 -0.85 26.09
N GLY A 272 8.00 0.31 25.61
CA GLY A 272 8.44 0.90 24.36
C GLY A 272 7.64 0.47 23.13
N GLU A 273 6.67 -0.46 23.28
CA GLU A 273 5.83 -0.91 22.17
C GLU A 273 4.77 0.16 21.85
N LEU A 274 4.63 0.53 20.57
CA LEU A 274 3.57 1.43 20.14
C LEU A 274 2.18 0.83 20.42
N GLN A 275 1.32 1.61 21.06
CA GLN A 275 -0.09 1.30 21.35
C GLN A 275 -1.01 2.41 20.86
N TYR A 276 -2.26 2.07 20.52
CA TYR A 276 -3.28 3.07 20.22
C TYR A 276 -3.78 3.73 21.51
N VAL A 277 -3.66 5.06 21.57
CA VAL A 277 -4.17 5.87 22.69
C VAL A 277 -5.69 5.99 22.60
N ILE A 278 -6.37 5.17 23.40
CA ILE A 278 -7.83 5.15 23.44
C ILE A 278 -8.30 6.23 24.43
N ASN A 279 -8.65 7.39 23.89
CA ASN A 279 -9.30 8.45 24.66
C ASN A 279 -10.66 7.91 25.16
N ARG A 280 -10.84 7.89 26.48
CA ARG A 280 -12.13 7.62 27.14
C ARG A 280 -12.88 8.92 27.35
#